data_AF-A0A3M3QS13-F1
#
_entry.id   AF-A0A3M3QS13-F1
#
_cell.length_a   1.000
_cell.length_b   1.000
_cell.length_c   1.000
_cell.angle_alpha   90.00
_cell.angle_beta   90.00
_cell.angle_gamma   90.00
#
_symmetry.space_group_name_H-M   'P 1'
#
loop_
_entity.id
_entity.type
_entity.pdbx_description
1 polymer ?
#
loop_
_entity_poly.entity_id
_entity_poly.type
_entity_poly.pdbx_seq_one_letter_code
_entity_poly.pdbx_strand_id
1 'polypeptide(L)'
;MGNVCVGGASMARQVNSPDRVGQGSEVDDEVTPAQLLSAKDALDNAAGLTRPQLHFINNEAPQTLREHYHRLHRVTDALLQTAAAHHRYLTNDTGFNTGDTSENIVQQISTKLTEWSDMREALDEAMRAQSGIPQEFRPAVDARGNVLGMARFAPHNG
;
A
#
# COMPACT_ATOMS: atom_id res chain seq x y z
N MET A 1 7.85 -67.18 -39.75
CA MET A 1 8.86 -66.52 -40.59
C MET A 1 8.13 -65.68 -41.63
N GLY A 2 8.47 -64.39 -41.73
CA GLY A 2 8.04 -63.46 -42.79
C GLY A 2 6.66 -62.82 -42.58
N ASN A 3 6.62 -61.51 -42.35
CA ASN A 3 6.27 -60.62 -43.47
C ASN A 3 6.74 -59.18 -43.25
N VAL A 4 7.14 -58.58 -44.35
CA VAL A 4 7.67 -57.23 -44.54
C VAL A 4 6.53 -56.33 -45.06
N CYS A 5 6.51 -55.04 -44.68
CA CYS A 5 6.31 -53.88 -45.58
C CYS A 5 5.79 -52.61 -44.88
N VAL A 6 6.63 -51.56 -44.98
CA VAL A 6 6.34 -50.22 -45.52
C VAL A 6 5.41 -49.28 -44.73
N GLY A 7 5.96 -48.10 -44.41
CA GLY A 7 5.17 -46.89 -44.22
C GLY A 7 5.88 -45.83 -43.38
N GLY A 8 6.80 -45.07 -43.98
CA GLY A 8 7.37 -43.89 -43.34
C GLY A 8 6.38 -42.72 -43.31
N ALA A 9 6.32 -42.03 -42.18
CA ALA A 9 6.05 -40.58 -42.12
C ALA A 9 6.49 -40.04 -40.75
N SER A 10 7.24 -38.95 -40.82
CA SER A 10 7.81 -38.15 -39.74
C SER A 10 6.79 -37.75 -38.67
N MET A 11 7.12 -37.95 -37.39
CA MET A 11 6.63 -37.06 -36.34
C MET A 11 7.79 -36.67 -35.42
N ALA A 12 7.92 -35.36 -35.28
CA ALA A 12 9.00 -34.67 -34.61
C ALA A 12 9.16 -35.12 -33.16
N ARG A 13 10.40 -34.97 -32.69
CA ARG A 13 10.81 -35.01 -31.27
C ARG A 13 9.71 -34.40 -30.38
N GLN A 14 9.08 -35.23 -29.57
CA GLN A 14 8.59 -34.80 -28.27
C GLN A 14 9.25 -35.66 -27.21
N VAL A 15 10.12 -35.00 -26.47
CA VAL A 15 10.80 -35.51 -25.29
C VAL A 15 9.82 -35.43 -24.12
N ASN A 16 9.45 -36.61 -23.60
CA ASN A 16 9.17 -36.98 -22.21
C ASN A 16 8.68 -35.87 -21.21
N SER A 17 7.36 -35.89 -20.92
CA SER A 17 6.65 -36.03 -19.61
C SER A 17 7.18 -35.32 -18.34
N PRO A 18 6.33 -34.87 -17.37
CA PRO A 18 5.27 -35.72 -16.79
C PRO A 18 3.91 -35.09 -16.42
N ASP A 19 2.90 -35.98 -16.49
CA ASP A 19 1.83 -36.19 -15.51
C ASP A 19 1.25 -34.98 -14.76
N ARG A 20 0.14 -34.44 -15.29
CA ARG A 20 -0.84 -33.71 -14.46
C ARG A 20 -1.71 -34.74 -13.73
N VAL A 21 -1.18 -35.31 -12.66
CA VAL A 21 -2.00 -36.01 -11.66
C VAL A 21 -2.80 -34.96 -10.91
N GLY A 22 -4.11 -35.15 -10.84
CA GLY A 22 -5.03 -34.21 -10.20
C GLY A 22 -4.98 -34.20 -8.69
N GLN A 23 -5.49 -33.08 -8.16
CA GLN A 23 -6.27 -32.97 -6.92
C GLN A 23 -5.54 -33.36 -5.61
N GLY A 24 -4.72 -32.44 -5.13
CA GLY A 24 -4.70 -32.07 -3.72
C GLY A 24 -5.23 -30.65 -3.60
N SER A 25 -6.36 -30.47 -2.93
CA SER A 25 -6.80 -29.15 -2.48
C SER A 25 -5.88 -28.69 -1.35
N GLU A 26 -4.67 -28.25 -1.70
CA GLU A 26 -3.96 -27.30 -0.86
C GLU A 26 -4.72 -25.98 -1.02
N VAL A 27 -5.27 -25.50 0.08
CA VAL A 27 -5.80 -24.14 0.14
C VAL A 27 -4.55 -23.27 0.13
N ASP A 28 -4.03 -22.99 -1.07
CA ASP A 28 -2.98 -22.01 -1.23
C ASP A 28 -3.54 -20.69 -0.69
N ASP A 29 -3.01 -20.22 0.44
CA ASP A 29 -3.13 -18.85 0.93
C ASP A 29 -2.45 -17.84 -0.03
N GLU A 30 -2.24 -18.24 -1.29
CA GLU A 30 -1.64 -17.41 -2.33
C GLU A 30 -2.58 -16.27 -2.68
N VAL A 31 -2.14 -15.05 -2.35
CA VAL A 31 -2.87 -13.83 -2.66
C VAL A 31 -3.10 -13.72 -4.16
N THR A 32 -4.36 -13.85 -4.56
CA THR A 32 -4.75 -13.75 -5.98
C THR A 32 -4.57 -12.32 -6.50
N PRO A 33 -4.40 -12.12 -7.83
CA PRO A 33 -4.30 -10.79 -8.41
C PRO A 33 -5.50 -9.89 -8.09
N ALA A 34 -6.71 -10.48 -8.04
CA ALA A 34 -7.93 -9.76 -7.67
C ALA A 34 -7.91 -9.26 -6.21
N GLN A 35 -7.38 -10.07 -5.28
CA GLN A 35 -7.20 -9.65 -3.88
C GLN A 35 -6.17 -8.52 -3.77
N LEU A 36 -5.06 -8.61 -4.49
CA LEU A 36 -4.04 -7.56 -4.53
C LEU A 36 -4.60 -6.22 -5.06
N LEU A 37 -5.37 -6.27 -6.14
CA LEU A 37 -6.02 -5.08 -6.71
C LEU A 37 -7.02 -4.48 -5.73
N SER A 38 -7.83 -5.32 -5.09
CA SER A 38 -8.79 -4.88 -4.07
C SER A 38 -8.10 -4.22 -2.87
N ALA A 39 -6.99 -4.78 -2.40
CA ALA A 39 -6.20 -4.23 -1.32
C ALA A 39 -5.57 -2.88 -1.70
N LYS A 40 -5.02 -2.78 -2.92
CA LYS A 40 -4.51 -1.51 -3.48
C LYS A 40 -5.61 -0.45 -3.48
N ASP A 41 -6.80 -0.77 -4.00
CA ASP A 41 -7.89 0.19 -4.10
C ASP A 41 -8.42 0.60 -2.73
N ALA A 42 -8.44 -0.32 -1.75
CA ALA A 42 -8.77 0.03 -0.37
C ALA A 42 -7.79 1.05 0.22
N LEU A 43 -6.49 0.90 -0.02
CA LEU A 43 -5.47 1.85 0.43
C LEU A 43 -5.55 3.19 -0.31
N ASP A 44 -5.77 3.19 -1.62
CA ASP A 44 -5.95 4.41 -2.40
C ASP A 44 -7.14 5.25 -1.89
N ASN A 45 -8.25 4.59 -1.56
CA ASN A 45 -9.41 5.26 -0.96
C ASN A 45 -9.15 5.73 0.49
N ALA A 46 -8.33 5.00 1.26
CA ALA A 46 -8.03 5.32 2.65
C ALA A 46 -6.94 6.40 2.81
N ALA A 47 -6.04 6.54 1.84
CA ALA A 47 -4.93 7.49 1.85
C ALA A 47 -5.36 8.96 1.66
N GLY A 48 -6.67 9.22 1.59
CA GLY A 48 -7.25 10.55 1.52
C GLY A 48 -7.52 11.18 2.88
N LEU A 49 -7.18 12.47 3.01
CA LEU A 49 -7.61 13.31 4.13
C LEU A 49 -8.85 14.12 3.76
N THR A 50 -9.69 14.42 4.75
CA THR A 50 -10.84 15.31 4.55
C THR A 50 -10.38 16.75 4.28
N ARG A 51 -11.22 17.57 3.64
CA ARG A 51 -10.90 19.00 3.39
C ARG A 51 -10.48 19.75 4.66
N PRO A 52 -11.16 19.60 5.82
CA PRO A 52 -10.74 20.23 7.07
C PRO A 52 -9.36 19.76 7.55
N GLN A 53 -9.09 18.46 7.51
CA GLN A 53 -7.79 17.89 7.89
C GLN A 53 -6.66 18.40 6.99
N LEU A 54 -6.89 18.51 5.68
CA LEU A 54 -5.93 19.11 4.74
C LEU A 54 -5.68 20.59 5.03
N HIS A 55 -6.74 21.35 5.32
CA HIS A 55 -6.60 22.75 5.71
C HIS A 55 -5.76 22.91 6.97
N PHE A 56 -6.04 22.08 7.98
CA PHE A 56 -5.29 22.05 9.23
C PHE A 56 -3.83 21.69 9.00
N ILE A 57 -3.53 20.62 8.26
CA ILE A 57 -2.15 20.23 7.92
C ILE A 57 -1.39 21.39 7.27
N ASN A 58 -1.99 22.09 6.32
CA ASN A 58 -1.30 23.12 5.55
C ASN A 58 -1.06 24.42 6.33
N ASN A 59 -1.92 24.77 7.29
CA ASN A 59 -1.91 26.09 7.92
C ASN A 59 -1.63 26.06 9.44
N GLU A 60 -2.13 25.04 10.13
CA GLU A 60 -2.32 25.05 11.58
C GLU A 60 -1.54 23.95 12.30
N ALA A 61 -1.32 22.81 11.62
CA ALA A 61 -0.67 21.65 12.20
C ALA A 61 0.78 21.95 12.62
N PRO A 62 1.24 21.36 13.73
CA PRO A 62 2.64 21.40 14.11
C PRO A 62 3.52 20.68 13.08
N GLN A 63 4.79 21.08 13.02
CA GLN A 63 5.73 20.62 12.00
C GLN A 63 5.91 19.09 12.03
N THR A 64 5.92 18.48 13.22
CA THR A 64 5.99 17.03 13.43
C THR A 64 4.87 16.27 12.73
N LEU A 65 3.61 16.73 12.87
CA LEU A 65 2.44 16.15 12.22
C LEU A 65 2.50 16.31 10.70
N ARG A 66 2.93 17.49 10.20
CA ARG A 66 3.13 17.72 8.77
C ARG A 66 4.18 16.78 8.17
N GLU A 67 5.32 16.66 8.82
CA GLU A 67 6.41 15.78 8.36
C GLU A 67 5.99 14.31 8.37
N HIS A 68 5.21 13.90 9.39
CA HIS A 68 4.67 12.55 9.47
C HIS A 68 3.71 12.28 8.30
N TYR A 69 2.77 13.19 8.03
CA TYR A 69 1.88 13.10 6.87
C TYR A 69 2.64 12.99 5.55
N HIS A 70 3.59 13.88 5.27
CA HIS A 70 4.34 13.84 4.01
C HIS A 70 5.13 12.55 3.83
N ARG A 71 5.71 12.02 4.91
CA ARG A 71 6.40 10.72 4.88
C ARG A 71 5.42 9.59 4.59
N LEU A 72 4.29 9.54 5.29
CA LEU A 72 3.26 8.51 5.11
C LEU A 72 2.72 8.53 3.67
N HIS A 73 2.40 9.72 3.15
CA HIS A 73 1.95 9.91 1.77
C HIS A 73 2.96 9.39 0.76
N ARG A 74 4.23 9.79 0.87
CA ARG A 74 5.28 9.35 -0.06
C ARG A 74 5.48 7.84 -0.07
N VAL A 75 5.48 7.21 1.11
CA VAL A 75 5.63 5.75 1.22
C VAL A 75 4.40 5.04 0.64
N THR A 76 3.21 5.58 0.87
CA THR A 76 1.96 5.04 0.32
C THR A 76 1.94 5.10 -1.20
N ASP A 77 2.33 6.23 -1.80
CA ASP A 77 2.41 6.38 -3.26
C ASP A 77 3.35 5.34 -3.88
N ALA A 78 4.52 5.13 -3.28
CA ALA A 78 5.48 4.14 -3.74
C ALA A 78 4.90 2.71 -3.66
N LEU A 79 4.21 2.38 -2.57
CA LEU A 79 3.57 1.08 -2.38
C LEU A 79 2.45 0.83 -3.39
N LEU A 80 1.61 1.85 -3.67
CA LEU A 80 0.55 1.75 -4.68
C LEU A 80 1.13 1.51 -6.08
N GLN A 81 2.27 2.13 -6.41
CA GLN A 81 2.98 1.88 -7.67
C GLN A 81 3.52 0.45 -7.75
N THR A 82 4.14 -0.04 -6.67
CA THR A 82 4.61 -1.43 -6.58
C THR A 82 3.46 -2.42 -6.73
N ALA A 83 2.35 -2.22 -6.03
CA ALA A 83 1.17 -3.07 -6.12
C ALA A 83 0.57 -3.08 -7.53
N ALA A 84 0.49 -1.92 -8.19
CA ALA A 84 0.01 -1.82 -9.57
C ALA A 84 0.95 -2.51 -10.57
N ALA A 85 2.27 -2.39 -10.40
CA ALA A 85 3.26 -3.09 -11.22
C ALA A 85 3.19 -4.61 -11.01
N HIS A 86 3.09 -5.06 -9.76
CA HIS A 86 2.99 -6.48 -9.42
C HIS A 86 1.68 -7.10 -9.94
N HIS A 87 0.56 -6.40 -9.82
CA HIS A 87 -0.70 -6.83 -10.42
C HIS A 87 -0.58 -7.02 -11.94
N ARG A 88 0.09 -6.09 -12.65
CA ARG A 88 0.35 -6.23 -14.09
C ARG A 88 1.27 -7.41 -14.42
N TYR A 89 2.24 -7.71 -13.57
CA TYR A 89 3.11 -8.88 -13.71
C TYR A 89 2.34 -10.20 -13.54
N LEU A 90 1.40 -10.26 -12.60
CA LEU A 90 0.59 -11.47 -12.40
C LEU A 90 -0.49 -11.65 -13.49
N THR A 91 -1.01 -10.55 -14.04
CA THR A 91 -2.10 -10.58 -15.05
C THR A 91 -1.61 -10.60 -16.48
N ASN A 92 -0.37 -10.16 -16.75
CA ASN A 92 0.24 -10.16 -18.06
C ASN A 92 1.64 -10.78 -18.00
N ASP A 93 2.03 -11.51 -19.05
CA ASP A 93 3.35 -12.13 -19.22
C ASP A 93 4.47 -11.10 -19.52
N THR A 94 4.53 -10.03 -18.71
CA THR A 94 5.40 -8.86 -18.94
C THR A 94 6.84 -9.09 -18.50
N GLY A 95 7.17 -10.26 -17.95
CA GLY A 95 8.53 -10.66 -17.57
C GLY A 95 9.21 -9.81 -16.48
N PHE A 96 8.57 -8.73 -16.02
CA PHE A 96 9.13 -7.80 -15.04
C PHE A 96 8.70 -8.18 -13.62
N ASN A 97 9.54 -8.97 -12.96
CA ASN A 97 9.35 -9.30 -11.55
C ASN A 97 9.69 -8.07 -10.68
N THR A 98 8.77 -7.65 -9.82
CA THR A 98 8.97 -6.51 -8.91
C THR A 98 9.93 -6.81 -7.76
N GLY A 99 10.39 -8.05 -7.61
CA GLY A 99 11.26 -8.51 -6.52
C GLY A 99 10.55 -8.74 -5.19
N ASP A 100 9.22 -8.64 -5.19
CA ASP A 100 8.36 -8.71 -4.00
C ASP A 100 7.25 -9.76 -4.20
N THR A 101 6.67 -10.28 -3.12
CA THR A 101 5.55 -11.24 -3.18
C THR A 101 4.20 -10.56 -2.98
N SER A 102 3.14 -11.10 -3.58
CA SER A 102 1.75 -10.61 -3.38
C SER A 102 1.38 -10.51 -1.90
N GLU A 103 1.75 -11.52 -1.10
CA GLU A 103 1.54 -11.53 0.35
C GLU A 103 2.24 -10.36 1.04
N ASN A 104 3.52 -10.13 0.74
CA ASN A 104 4.26 -9.04 1.37
C ASN A 104 3.67 -7.67 1.00
N ILE A 105 3.25 -7.50 -0.26
CA ILE A 105 2.60 -6.26 -0.70
C ILE A 105 1.28 -6.05 0.05
N VAL A 106 0.44 -7.09 0.17
CA VAL A 106 -0.83 -6.99 0.92
C VAL A 106 -0.61 -6.74 2.42
N GLN A 107 0.41 -7.33 3.03
CA GLN A 107 0.79 -7.06 4.43
C GLN A 107 1.25 -5.61 4.62
N GLN A 108 2.07 -5.08 3.71
CA GLN A 108 2.47 -3.68 3.72
C GLN A 108 1.27 -2.75 3.54
N ILE A 109 0.35 -3.08 2.63
CA ILE A 109 -0.89 -2.31 2.42
C ILE A 109 -1.72 -2.27 3.71
N SER A 110 -1.89 -3.42 4.36
CA SER A 110 -2.67 -3.54 5.60
C SER A 110 -2.05 -2.69 6.73
N THR A 111 -0.72 -2.69 6.83
CA THR A 111 0.01 -1.83 7.77
C THR A 111 -0.24 -0.35 7.49
N LYS A 112 -0.21 0.06 6.22
CA LYS A 112 -0.47 1.46 5.83
C LYS A 112 -1.91 1.88 6.02
N LEU A 113 -2.88 0.98 5.87
CA LEU A 113 -4.27 1.26 6.25
C LEU A 113 -4.40 1.63 7.72
N THR A 114 -3.72 0.90 8.62
CA THR A 114 -3.68 1.24 10.04
C THR A 114 -2.98 2.59 10.28
N GLU A 115 -1.81 2.83 9.69
CA GLU A 115 -1.10 4.11 9.83
C GLU A 115 -1.93 5.31 9.34
N TRP A 116 -2.70 5.17 8.27
CA TRP A 116 -3.63 6.21 7.80
C TRP A 116 -4.84 6.40 8.71
N SER A 117 -5.29 5.35 9.39
CA SER A 117 -6.31 5.46 10.44
C SER A 117 -5.77 6.26 11.62
N ASP A 118 -4.59 5.89 12.12
CA ASP A 118 -3.92 6.56 13.24
C ASP A 118 -3.62 8.03 12.91
N MET A 119 -3.17 8.31 11.69
CA MET A 119 -2.91 9.68 11.23
C MET A 119 -4.19 10.54 11.24
N ARG A 120 -5.33 9.99 10.80
CA ARG A 120 -6.62 10.72 10.80
C ARG A 120 -7.09 11.00 12.23
N GLU A 121 -6.97 10.01 13.12
CA GLU A 121 -7.31 10.19 14.54
C GLU A 121 -6.40 11.24 15.20
N ALA A 122 -5.09 11.18 14.94
CA ALA A 122 -4.12 12.15 15.43
C ALA A 122 -4.41 13.58 14.95
N LEU A 123 -4.87 13.74 13.69
CA LEU A 123 -5.28 15.04 13.15
C LEU A 123 -6.56 15.55 13.80
N ASP A 124 -7.56 14.68 14.00
CA ASP A 124 -8.80 15.06 14.66
C ASP A 124 -8.57 15.47 16.12
N GLU A 125 -7.70 14.77 16.84
CA GLU A 125 -7.31 15.13 18.21
C GLU A 125 -6.53 16.45 18.24
N ALA A 126 -5.59 16.66 17.31
CA ALA A 126 -4.84 17.92 17.21
C ALA A 126 -5.74 19.11 16.85
N MET A 127 -6.68 18.93 15.91
CA MET A 127 -7.69 19.96 15.58
C MET A 127 -8.58 20.26 16.78
N ARG A 128 -9.00 19.24 17.54
CA ARG A 128 -9.81 19.39 18.74
C ARG A 128 -9.05 20.14 19.83
N ALA A 129 -7.80 19.78 20.07
CA ALA A 129 -6.92 20.48 21.01
C ALA A 129 -6.75 21.95 20.63
N GLN A 130 -6.66 22.26 19.34
CA GLN A 130 -6.50 23.63 18.85
C GLN A 130 -7.79 24.46 18.88
N SER A 131 -8.97 23.83 18.81
CA SER A 131 -10.28 24.51 18.78
C SER A 131 -10.60 25.38 20.02
N GLY A 132 -9.88 25.19 21.13
CA GLY A 132 -10.03 25.96 22.37
C GLY A 132 -8.86 26.89 22.71
N ILE A 133 -7.84 26.96 21.85
CA ILE A 133 -6.59 27.66 22.12
C ILE A 133 -6.55 28.97 21.30
N PRO A 134 -6.25 30.13 21.93
CA PRO A 134 -6.05 31.39 21.20
C PRO A 134 -4.97 31.23 20.13
N GLN A 135 -5.15 31.79 18.93
CA GLN A 135 -4.25 31.60 17.78
C GLN A 135 -2.77 31.99 18.04
N GLU A 136 -2.49 32.77 19.08
CA GLU A 136 -1.14 33.10 19.56
C GLU A 136 -0.41 31.92 20.24
N PHE A 137 -1.13 30.85 20.56
CA PHE A 137 -0.60 29.62 21.13
C PHE A 137 -0.92 28.45 20.22
N ARG A 138 0.05 27.57 20.01
CA ARG A 138 -0.16 26.29 19.34
C ARG A 138 0.21 25.14 20.27
N PRO A 139 -0.63 24.10 20.36
CA PRO A 139 -0.24 22.90 21.08
C PRO A 139 0.96 22.28 20.36
N ALA A 140 2.01 21.97 21.12
CA ALA A 140 3.06 21.09 20.66
C ALA A 140 2.49 19.67 20.71
N VAL A 141 2.36 19.03 19.56
CA VAL A 141 1.76 17.70 19.43
C VAL A 141 2.78 16.74 18.82
N ASP A 142 2.85 15.52 19.34
CA ASP A 142 3.68 14.46 18.76
C ASP A 142 3.07 13.91 17.44
N ALA A 143 3.77 12.96 16.82
CA ALA A 143 3.30 12.35 15.57
C ALA A 143 2.00 11.52 15.72
N ARG A 144 1.55 11.27 16.95
CA ARG A 144 0.35 10.48 17.29
C ARG A 144 -0.82 11.35 17.74
N GLY A 145 -0.69 12.67 17.70
CA GLY A 145 -1.76 13.56 18.15
C GLY A 145 -1.74 13.88 19.64
N ASN A 146 -0.75 13.40 20.42
CA ASN A 146 -0.67 13.67 21.85
C ASN A 146 -0.10 15.07 22.10
N VAL A 147 -0.80 15.85 22.94
CA VAL A 147 -0.33 17.18 23.36
C VAL A 147 0.85 17.02 24.34
N LEU A 148 2.01 17.51 23.94
CA LEU A 148 3.25 17.53 24.73
C LEU A 148 3.44 18.83 25.53
N GLY A 149 2.71 19.90 25.15
CA GLY A 149 2.81 21.20 25.80
C GLY A 149 2.20 22.32 24.95
N MET A 150 2.36 23.56 25.40
CA MET A 150 1.89 24.77 24.71
C MET A 150 3.10 25.57 24.23
N ALA A 151 3.18 25.85 22.92
CA ALA A 151 4.17 26.75 22.35
C ALA A 151 3.52 28.10 22.03
N ARG A 152 4.08 29.19 22.53
CA ARG A 152 3.67 30.55 22.14
C ARG A 152 4.31 30.88 20.79
N PHE A 153 3.50 31.24 19.79
CA PHE A 153 4.03 31.87 18.59
C PHE A 153 4.38 33.32 18.94
N ALA A 154 5.67 33.66 18.89
CA ALA A 154 6.05 35.06 18.85
C ALA A 154 5.67 35.60 17.47
N PRO A 155 4.94 36.73 17.37
CA PRO A 155 4.69 37.35 16.07
C PRO A 155 6.04 37.70 15.43
N HIS A 156 6.26 37.26 14.19
CA HIS A 156 7.33 37.81 13.37
C HIS A 156 6.98 39.28 13.11
N ASN A 157 7.62 40.19 13.83
CA ASN A 157 7.80 41.56 13.36
C ASN A 157 8.91 41.49 12.30
N GLY A 158 8.53 41.63 11.03
CA GLY A 158 9.43 41.65 9.88
C GLY A 158 8.67 41.98 8.61
#